data_AF-A0A8S0W446-F1
#
_entry.id   AF-A0A8S0W446-F1
#
_cell.length_a   1.000
_cell.length_b   1.000
_cell.length_c   1.000
_cell.angle_alpha   90.00
_cell.angle_beta   90.00
_cell.angle_gamma   90.00
#
_symmetry.space_group_name_H-M   'P 1'
#
loop_
_entity.id
_entity.type
_entity.pdbx_description
1 polymer ?
#
loop_
_entity_poly.entity_id
_entity_poly.type
_entity_poly.pdbx_seq_one_letter_code
_entity_poly.pdbx_strand_id
1 'polypeptide(L)'
;MSAPRARPPPPRRSVPLSPDQVMQDTDQVGGVDDTTSDADARVRRLSSLVARMSTGSPVPRLPPIPTRQNTQETLLESNGNHRSEPSENDSASLSRLLARRPPPPPLRRTSTSRTIPTPPPRSPAPPNLPARRPVPPPPPAHPTPPPVVNAATKPIISSPPPVVEERDPSCLQCRSFDAVDAHATLFPRHTVRSLEELAHNLAEPFEEDIEKARVIYAWLHYNVAYDTQAFFSGNLKSSTPDSTLSSGLAVCEGYAGLFECLAEHMDMQVHLVSGHGKGYGYQALREGEPVPEYSAGHAWTCVQINGEWHLIDSCWGSGVVSAAGYEPKLSNKWFISSPIDFGKSHFPEDPSFQLTPEEVTWEEYIIAPEGPTITGDFEDFALHPGCVYPATKSVPEKQRIQFSVSKRCEHLSTAEADNYVFVISTTDKEFTPLTFNEGEGAWAVTIFTPRSGDITLYAVTTVSNQDAKGLGVAGYTKARGRKAMAFKGLVKWTIAHL
;
A
#
# COMPACT_ATOMS: atom_id res chain seq x y z
N MET A 1 -55.82 -53.57 0.50
CA MET A 1 -57.08 -53.00 1.03
C MET A 1 -56.76 -51.65 1.68
N SER A 2 -57.61 -50.65 1.47
CA SER A 2 -57.30 -49.21 1.59
C SER A 2 -57.86 -48.54 2.86
N ALA A 3 -57.06 -47.61 3.43
CA ALA A 3 -57.36 -46.31 4.10
C ALA A 3 -58.27 -46.25 5.37
N PRO A 4 -58.37 -45.12 6.15
CA PRO A 4 -57.79 -43.76 6.05
C PRO A 4 -57.26 -43.08 7.39
N ARG A 5 -56.84 -41.79 7.29
CA ARG A 5 -56.27 -40.85 8.30
C ARG A 5 -57.30 -40.15 9.24
N ALA A 6 -56.84 -39.62 10.40
CA ALA A 6 -57.42 -38.43 11.09
C ALA A 6 -56.42 -37.67 12.02
N ARG A 7 -56.69 -36.38 12.29
CA ARG A 7 -55.85 -35.25 12.84
C ARG A 7 -55.76 -35.14 14.39
N PRO A 8 -54.84 -34.31 14.94
CA PRO A 8 -54.82 -33.87 16.35
C PRO A 8 -55.55 -32.51 16.60
N PRO A 9 -55.91 -32.17 17.86
CA PRO A 9 -56.64 -30.93 18.23
C PRO A 9 -55.72 -29.73 18.58
N PRO A 10 -56.27 -28.50 18.73
CA PRO A 10 -55.56 -27.21 18.54
C PRO A 10 -55.08 -26.51 19.85
N PRO A 11 -54.33 -25.39 19.77
CA PRO A 11 -53.57 -24.81 20.88
C PRO A 11 -54.31 -23.69 21.64
N ARG A 12 -53.84 -23.33 22.83
CA ARG A 12 -54.23 -22.08 23.52
C ARG A 12 -53.01 -21.24 23.92
N ARG A 13 -53.06 -19.96 23.49
CA ARG A 13 -52.20 -18.82 23.85
C ARG A 13 -52.58 -18.29 25.25
N SER A 14 -51.60 -17.74 25.97
CA SER A 14 -51.56 -16.34 26.50
C SER A 14 -50.54 -16.21 27.66
N VAL A 15 -49.45 -15.43 27.50
CA VAL A 15 -49.22 -14.06 28.02
C VAL A 15 -48.32 -14.08 29.28
N PRO A 16 -47.38 -13.12 29.45
CA PRO A 16 -46.14 -13.28 30.20
C PRO A 16 -46.18 -12.61 31.60
N LEU A 17 -45.37 -13.10 32.53
CA LEU A 17 -44.96 -12.36 33.73
C LEU A 17 -43.50 -12.65 34.06
N SER A 18 -42.69 -11.59 34.08
CA SER A 18 -41.37 -11.44 34.72
C SER A 18 -41.55 -11.06 36.21
N PRO A 19 -40.48 -10.73 36.96
CA PRO A 19 -39.21 -11.41 37.23
C PRO A 19 -38.99 -11.59 38.77
N ASP A 20 -37.78 -12.02 39.13
CA ASP A 20 -37.14 -11.88 40.46
C ASP A 20 -37.50 -12.88 41.57
N GLN A 21 -36.55 -13.76 41.89
CA GLN A 21 -35.73 -13.73 43.12
C GLN A 21 -35.22 -15.14 43.44
N VAL A 22 -33.90 -15.35 43.34
CA VAL A 22 -32.91 -15.36 44.44
C VAL A 22 -32.69 -16.77 45.01
N MET A 23 -31.49 -17.26 44.71
CA MET A 23 -30.53 -18.00 45.55
C MET A 23 -31.07 -18.89 46.68
N GLN A 24 -30.66 -20.16 46.69
CA GLN A 24 -29.51 -20.65 47.49
C GLN A 24 -29.38 -22.18 47.37
N ASP A 25 -28.14 -22.60 47.13
CA ASP A 25 -27.42 -23.80 47.57
C ASP A 25 -28.18 -25.13 47.78
N THR A 26 -27.75 -26.16 47.05
CA THR A 26 -27.10 -27.34 47.69
C THR A 26 -26.42 -28.25 46.65
N ASP A 27 -25.10 -28.29 46.80
CA ASP A 27 -24.12 -29.37 46.60
C ASP A 27 -24.54 -30.79 46.11
N GLN A 28 -23.63 -31.28 45.24
CA GLN A 28 -23.10 -32.65 45.07
C GLN A 28 -23.53 -33.52 43.86
N VAL A 29 -22.58 -33.53 42.91
CA VAL A 29 -21.91 -34.67 42.24
C VAL A 29 -22.69 -35.50 41.20
N GLY A 30 -22.18 -35.43 39.97
CA GLY A 30 -22.39 -36.42 38.90
C GLY A 30 -22.06 -35.84 37.51
N GLY A 31 -20.78 -35.80 37.14
CA GLY A 31 -20.30 -35.15 35.91
C GLY A 31 -20.53 -35.96 34.63
N VAL A 32 -20.69 -35.24 33.52
CA VAL A 32 -20.31 -35.64 32.14
C VAL A 32 -20.00 -34.38 31.31
N ASP A 33 -18.75 -34.31 30.83
CA ASP A 33 -18.17 -33.61 29.68
C ASP A 33 -18.60 -32.18 29.27
N ASP A 34 -17.69 -31.22 29.47
CA ASP A 34 -17.78 -29.83 29.03
C ASP A 34 -16.55 -29.43 28.18
N THR A 35 -16.71 -29.38 26.86
CA THR A 35 -15.70 -28.86 25.91
C THR A 35 -15.91 -27.37 25.61
N THR A 36 -16.05 -26.54 26.65
CA THR A 36 -16.17 -25.08 26.47
C THR A 36 -15.33 -24.21 27.40
N SER A 37 -14.42 -24.78 28.20
CA SER A 37 -13.66 -24.03 29.22
C SER A 37 -12.25 -23.52 28.84
N ASP A 38 -11.63 -23.90 27.71
CA ASP A 38 -10.25 -23.46 27.39
C ASP A 38 -10.18 -22.06 26.74
N ALA A 39 -11.27 -21.58 26.15
CA ALA A 39 -11.33 -20.24 25.55
C ALA A 39 -11.38 -19.13 26.61
N ASP A 40 -12.22 -19.30 27.64
CA ASP A 40 -12.40 -18.29 28.69
C ASP A 40 -11.21 -18.20 29.66
N ALA A 41 -10.48 -19.31 29.87
CA ALA A 41 -9.25 -19.32 30.65
C ALA A 41 -8.10 -18.57 29.94
N ARG A 42 -8.06 -18.61 28.60
CA ARG A 42 -7.10 -17.84 27.79
C ARG A 42 -7.46 -16.35 27.75
N VAL A 43 -8.74 -16.01 27.65
CA VAL A 43 -9.21 -14.61 27.67
C VAL A 43 -8.92 -13.94 29.02
N ARG A 44 -9.06 -14.65 30.15
CA ARG A 44 -8.71 -14.12 31.50
C ARG A 44 -7.21 -14.00 31.75
N ARG A 45 -6.38 -14.89 31.16
CA ARG A 45 -4.92 -14.74 31.17
C ARG A 45 -4.45 -13.58 30.28
N LEU A 46 -5.14 -13.30 29.18
CA LEU A 46 -4.86 -12.14 28.32
C LEU A 46 -5.28 -10.82 28.97
N SER A 47 -6.44 -10.75 29.63
CA SER A 47 -6.89 -9.52 30.31
C SER A 47 -6.07 -9.18 31.55
N SER A 48 -5.50 -10.18 32.25
CA SER A 48 -4.53 -9.94 33.34
C SER A 48 -3.12 -9.56 32.85
N LEU A 49 -2.73 -9.94 31.62
CA LEU A 49 -1.52 -9.42 30.97
C LEU A 49 -1.69 -7.96 30.52
N VAL A 50 -2.85 -7.63 29.92
CA VAL A 50 -3.18 -6.26 29.48
C VAL A 50 -3.25 -5.29 30.65
N ALA A 51 -3.80 -5.70 31.80
CA ALA A 51 -3.85 -4.85 33.00
C ALA A 51 -2.46 -4.58 33.62
N ARG A 52 -1.46 -5.42 33.36
CA ARG A 52 -0.06 -5.21 33.82
C ARG A 52 0.78 -4.36 32.86
N MET A 53 0.30 -4.08 31.65
CA MET A 53 0.98 -3.21 30.67
C MET A 53 0.50 -1.75 30.72
N SER A 54 -0.51 -1.43 31.53
CA SER A 54 -0.99 -0.05 31.76
C SER A 54 -0.20 0.74 32.81
N THR A 55 0.83 0.16 33.42
CA THR A 55 1.80 0.91 34.24
C THR A 55 3.09 1.09 33.45
N GLY A 56 3.41 2.36 33.16
CA GLY A 56 4.45 2.78 32.24
C GLY A 56 5.72 1.91 32.22
N SER A 57 6.00 1.34 31.06
CA SER A 57 7.31 0.86 30.65
C SER A 57 7.50 1.22 29.18
N PRO A 58 8.69 1.70 28.78
CA PRO A 58 8.93 2.20 27.43
C PRO A 58 8.83 1.06 26.41
N VAL A 59 8.24 1.38 25.24
CA VAL A 59 8.31 0.54 24.05
C VAL A 59 9.81 0.28 23.76
N PRO A 60 10.24 -0.97 23.51
CA PRO A 60 11.66 -1.27 23.27
C PRO A 60 12.19 -0.48 22.07
N ARG A 61 13.38 0.12 22.20
CA ARG A 61 14.11 0.69 21.04
C ARG A 61 14.51 -0.47 20.13
N LEU A 62 14.31 -0.27 18.83
CA LEU A 62 14.67 -1.25 17.80
C LEU A 62 16.20 -1.46 17.75
N PRO A 63 16.69 -2.70 17.59
CA PRO A 63 18.11 -2.95 17.41
C PRO A 63 18.55 -2.45 16.02
N PRO A 64 19.77 -1.89 15.90
CA PRO A 64 20.30 -1.44 14.62
C PRO A 64 20.56 -2.62 13.68
N ILE A 65 20.31 -2.42 12.39
CA ILE A 65 20.71 -3.39 11.35
C ILE A 65 22.25 -3.39 11.25
N PRO A 66 22.93 -4.56 11.16
CA PRO A 66 24.38 -4.61 11.02
C PRO A 66 24.87 -3.90 9.75
N THR A 67 25.85 -3.01 9.89
CA THR A 67 26.51 -2.33 8.76
C THR A 67 27.33 -3.32 7.95
N ARG A 68 27.10 -3.39 6.64
CA ARG A 68 27.96 -4.16 5.72
C ARG A 68 29.23 -3.35 5.44
N GLN A 69 30.39 -3.85 5.89
CA GLN A 69 31.68 -3.20 5.65
C GLN A 69 31.95 -3.08 4.14
N ASN A 70 31.93 -1.86 3.61
CA ASN A 70 32.39 -1.56 2.26
C ASN A 70 33.72 -0.82 2.34
N THR A 71 34.75 -1.41 1.73
CA THR A 71 36.11 -0.85 1.66
C THR A 71 36.12 0.17 0.53
N GLN A 72 36.37 1.45 0.80
CA GLN A 72 36.58 2.44 -0.25
C GLN A 72 37.79 3.31 0.01
N GLU A 73 38.70 3.27 -0.97
CA GLU A 73 39.88 4.10 -1.13
C GLU A 73 39.48 5.53 -1.54
N THR A 74 40.21 6.48 -0.98
CA THR A 74 40.10 7.94 -1.20
C THR A 74 40.55 8.36 -2.60
N LEU A 75 39.75 9.17 -3.30
CA LEU A 75 40.23 10.08 -4.35
C LEU A 75 39.54 11.45 -4.30
N LEU A 76 40.35 12.46 -4.63
CA LEU A 76 40.23 13.90 -4.34
C LEU A 76 39.22 14.69 -5.19
N GLU A 77 38.75 15.78 -4.59
CA GLU A 77 37.89 16.83 -5.12
C GLU A 77 38.48 17.60 -6.32
N SER A 78 37.60 18.10 -7.19
CA SER A 78 37.82 19.41 -7.84
C SER A 78 36.48 20.11 -8.12
N ASN A 79 36.36 21.33 -7.61
CA ASN A 79 35.21 22.22 -7.70
C ASN A 79 35.28 23.09 -8.96
N GLY A 80 34.15 23.25 -9.66
CA GLY A 80 33.97 24.19 -10.76
C GLY A 80 32.61 24.86 -10.68
N ASN A 81 32.59 26.14 -10.29
CA ASN A 81 31.41 26.94 -10.01
C ASN A 81 30.98 27.69 -11.30
N HIS A 82 29.72 27.59 -11.73
CA HIS A 82 29.09 28.59 -12.59
C HIS A 82 27.60 28.69 -12.32
N ARG A 83 27.18 29.92 -11.97
CA ARG A 83 25.84 30.31 -11.51
C ARG A 83 25.10 30.98 -12.67
N SER A 84 23.86 30.61 -12.93
CA SER A 84 22.92 31.36 -13.78
C SER A 84 21.50 31.07 -13.28
N GLU A 85 20.75 32.11 -12.91
CA GLU A 85 19.36 32.02 -12.43
C GLU A 85 18.37 31.79 -13.58
N PRO A 86 17.21 31.15 -13.29
CA PRO A 86 15.98 31.51 -14.00
C PRO A 86 14.75 31.70 -13.09
N SER A 87 13.80 32.45 -13.66
CA SER A 87 12.58 33.02 -13.11
C SER A 87 11.45 32.05 -12.80
N GLU A 88 10.57 32.50 -11.91
CA GLU A 88 9.31 31.92 -11.44
C GLU A 88 8.38 31.44 -12.56
N ASN A 89 8.14 30.12 -12.69
CA ASN A 89 6.81 29.47 -12.77
C ASN A 89 6.88 27.93 -12.94
N ASP A 90 7.71 27.21 -12.16
CA ASP A 90 8.13 25.85 -12.56
C ASP A 90 8.27 24.84 -11.39
N SER A 91 7.50 24.94 -10.31
CA SER A 91 7.75 24.16 -9.08
C SER A 91 7.70 22.62 -9.27
N ALA A 92 6.86 22.13 -10.18
CA ALA A 92 6.77 20.70 -10.52
C ALA A 92 7.90 20.22 -11.46
N SER A 93 8.41 21.11 -12.33
CA SER A 93 9.47 20.82 -13.30
C SER A 93 10.87 20.96 -12.69
N LEU A 94 11.06 21.94 -11.79
CA LEU A 94 12.30 22.13 -11.03
C LEU A 94 12.60 20.93 -10.13
N SER A 95 11.58 20.33 -9.51
CA SER A 95 11.74 19.16 -8.63
C SER A 95 12.32 17.95 -9.38
N ARG A 96 12.00 17.80 -10.68
CA ARG A 96 12.57 16.75 -11.55
C ARG A 96 13.98 17.10 -12.03
N LEU A 97 14.25 18.37 -12.34
CA LEU A 97 15.54 18.83 -12.83
C LEU A 97 16.62 18.94 -11.74
N LEU A 98 16.23 19.03 -10.46
CA LEU A 98 17.13 19.24 -9.33
C LEU A 98 17.36 18.00 -8.45
N ALA A 99 16.71 16.87 -8.73
CA ALA A 99 16.98 15.62 -8.03
C ALA A 99 18.45 15.21 -8.28
N ARG A 100 19.24 15.13 -7.19
CA ARG A 100 20.63 14.64 -7.27
C ARG A 100 20.61 13.20 -7.77
N ARG A 101 21.49 12.87 -8.72
CA ARG A 101 21.68 11.49 -9.16
C ARG A 101 22.32 10.71 -8.01
N PRO A 102 21.73 9.58 -7.56
CA PRO A 102 22.39 8.70 -6.60
C PRO A 102 23.69 8.14 -7.20
N PRO A 103 24.58 7.57 -6.36
CA PRO A 103 25.82 6.98 -6.82
C PRO A 103 25.56 5.95 -7.94
N PRO A 104 26.51 5.79 -8.87
CA PRO A 104 26.37 4.80 -9.92
C PRO A 104 26.20 3.40 -9.30
N PRO A 105 25.46 2.50 -9.97
CA PRO A 105 25.24 1.14 -9.48
C PRO A 105 26.57 0.43 -9.21
N PRO A 106 26.60 -0.52 -8.26
CA PRO A 106 27.81 -1.30 -7.99
C PRO A 106 28.31 -1.92 -9.30
N LEU A 107 29.60 -1.73 -9.60
CA LEU A 107 30.21 -2.28 -10.80
C LEU A 107 30.01 -3.79 -10.83
N ARG A 108 29.47 -4.28 -11.96
CA ARG A 108 29.25 -5.70 -12.25
C ARG A 108 30.50 -6.49 -11.85
N ARG A 109 30.45 -7.31 -10.80
CA ARG A 109 31.56 -8.21 -10.45
C ARG A 109 31.65 -9.28 -11.52
N THR A 110 32.37 -9.00 -12.61
CA THR A 110 32.87 -10.05 -13.49
C THR A 110 33.92 -10.83 -12.72
N SER A 111 33.52 -11.95 -12.13
CA SER A 111 34.41 -12.90 -11.47
C SER A 111 35.23 -13.67 -12.51
N THR A 112 36.22 -13.03 -13.14
CA THR A 112 37.23 -13.74 -13.95
C THR A 112 38.50 -13.95 -13.14
N SER A 113 38.52 -15.03 -12.36
CA SER A 113 39.71 -15.85 -12.19
C SER A 113 39.31 -17.19 -11.57
N ARG A 114 38.93 -18.15 -12.42
CA ARG A 114 39.04 -19.57 -12.08
C ARG A 114 39.75 -20.27 -13.22
N THR A 115 40.91 -20.78 -12.84
CA THR A 115 41.76 -21.75 -13.52
C THR A 115 40.95 -22.85 -14.20
N ILE A 116 41.28 -23.10 -15.46
CA ILE A 116 40.74 -24.12 -16.35
C ILE A 116 40.98 -25.52 -15.77
N PRO A 117 39.95 -26.39 -15.70
CA PRO A 117 40.13 -27.83 -15.84
C PRO A 117 39.62 -28.30 -17.20
N THR A 118 40.41 -29.15 -17.82
CA THR A 118 40.24 -29.80 -19.12
C THR A 118 38.94 -30.63 -19.27
N PRO A 119 38.39 -30.76 -20.50
CA PRO A 119 37.20 -31.56 -20.76
C PRO A 119 37.52 -33.07 -20.93
N PRO A 120 36.63 -33.99 -20.51
CA PRO A 120 36.76 -35.43 -20.79
C PRO A 120 36.35 -35.78 -22.24
N PRO A 121 36.76 -36.96 -22.75
CA PRO A 121 36.73 -37.26 -24.18
C PRO A 121 35.33 -37.62 -24.71
N ARG A 122 35.12 -37.27 -25.99
CA ARG A 122 33.95 -37.59 -26.81
C ARG A 122 33.85 -39.10 -27.09
N SER A 123 32.62 -39.62 -27.07
CA SER A 123 32.24 -40.92 -27.61
C SER A 123 31.16 -40.75 -28.69
N PRO A 124 30.99 -41.73 -29.61
CA PRO A 124 30.75 -41.47 -31.03
C PRO A 124 29.28 -41.36 -31.45
N ALA A 125 29.09 -40.83 -32.66
CA ALA A 125 27.82 -40.56 -33.31
C ALA A 125 26.95 -41.81 -33.57
N PRO A 126 25.60 -41.69 -33.53
CA PRO A 126 24.70 -42.69 -34.08
C PRO A 126 24.52 -42.54 -35.61
N PRO A 127 24.24 -43.64 -36.34
CA PRO A 127 24.18 -43.65 -37.80
C PRO A 127 22.81 -43.23 -38.37
N ASN A 128 22.90 -42.75 -39.61
CA ASN A 128 21.89 -42.40 -40.63
C ASN A 128 20.40 -42.76 -40.44
N LEU A 129 19.59 -41.74 -40.82
CA LEU A 129 18.15 -41.74 -41.11
C LEU A 129 17.70 -42.79 -42.15
N PRO A 130 16.42 -43.20 -42.10
CA PRO A 130 15.67 -43.47 -43.32
C PRO A 130 14.40 -42.62 -43.48
N ALA A 131 14.23 -42.14 -44.72
CA ALA A 131 13.06 -41.72 -45.49
C ALA A 131 11.77 -41.19 -44.81
N ARG A 132 11.41 -39.96 -45.21
CA ARG A 132 10.08 -39.33 -45.23
C ARG A 132 8.94 -40.31 -45.57
N ARG A 133 7.84 -40.21 -44.80
CA ARG A 133 6.48 -40.60 -45.23
C ARG A 133 5.56 -39.36 -45.29
N PRO A 134 4.49 -39.39 -46.12
CA PRO A 134 3.84 -38.19 -46.64
C PRO A 134 2.86 -37.53 -45.68
N VAL A 135 2.75 -36.20 -45.80
CA VAL A 135 1.74 -35.33 -45.17
C VAL A 135 0.37 -35.55 -45.85
N PRO A 136 -0.74 -35.66 -45.10
CA PRO A 136 -2.09 -35.68 -45.68
C PRO A 136 -2.58 -34.26 -46.06
N PRO A 137 -3.42 -34.10 -47.10
CA PRO A 137 -3.88 -32.80 -47.57
C PRO A 137 -5.00 -32.20 -46.68
N PRO A 138 -5.23 -30.87 -46.74
CA PRO A 138 -6.22 -30.18 -45.92
C PRO A 138 -7.65 -30.34 -46.49
N PRO A 139 -8.71 -30.35 -45.64
CA PRO A 139 -10.09 -30.27 -46.10
C PRO A 139 -10.54 -28.82 -46.38
N PRO A 140 -11.50 -28.62 -47.31
CA PRO A 140 -11.89 -27.30 -47.82
C PRO A 140 -12.86 -26.53 -46.91
N ALA A 141 -12.86 -25.19 -47.08
CA ALA A 141 -13.73 -24.23 -46.45
C ALA A 141 -15.22 -24.33 -46.88
N HIS A 142 -16.11 -24.10 -45.90
CA HIS A 142 -17.51 -23.60 -45.85
C HIS A 142 -18.31 -23.34 -47.16
N PRO A 143 -19.68 -23.34 -47.19
CA PRO A 143 -20.58 -22.82 -46.12
C PRO A 143 -21.99 -23.45 -45.96
N THR A 144 -22.64 -23.22 -44.80
CA THR A 144 -24.11 -23.01 -44.69
C THR A 144 -24.46 -22.34 -43.36
N PRO A 145 -25.36 -21.32 -43.32
CA PRO A 145 -25.71 -20.57 -42.12
C PRO A 145 -26.84 -21.23 -41.30
N PRO A 146 -26.91 -21.02 -39.97
CA PRO A 146 -28.05 -21.43 -39.15
C PRO A 146 -29.23 -20.44 -39.26
N PRO A 147 -30.45 -20.85 -38.87
CA PRO A 147 -31.70 -20.19 -39.25
C PRO A 147 -31.97 -18.88 -38.51
N VAL A 148 -32.64 -17.98 -39.22
CA VAL A 148 -33.12 -16.67 -38.77
C VAL A 148 -34.18 -16.83 -37.67
N VAL A 149 -33.95 -16.22 -36.51
CA VAL A 149 -34.97 -16.03 -35.47
C VAL A 149 -35.35 -14.55 -35.46
N ASN A 150 -36.51 -14.23 -36.02
CA ASN A 150 -37.14 -12.92 -35.88
C ASN A 150 -38.05 -12.94 -34.64
N ALA A 151 -37.72 -12.15 -33.63
CA ALA A 151 -38.69 -11.71 -32.61
C ALA A 151 -38.31 -10.30 -32.13
N ALA A 152 -39.22 -9.37 -32.36
CA ALA A 152 -39.08 -7.95 -32.16
C ALA A 152 -39.29 -7.52 -30.68
N THR A 153 -38.73 -6.33 -30.41
CA THR A 153 -39.18 -5.32 -29.43
C THR A 153 -38.83 -5.51 -27.95
N LYS A 154 -37.64 -5.01 -27.56
CA LYS A 154 -37.40 -4.38 -26.25
C LYS A 154 -36.62 -3.07 -26.47
N PRO A 155 -36.93 -1.97 -25.76
CA PRO A 155 -36.27 -0.69 -26.00
C PRO A 155 -34.82 -0.77 -25.51
N ILE A 156 -33.89 -0.54 -26.44
CA ILE A 156 -32.46 -0.36 -26.13
C ILE A 156 -32.30 1.10 -25.69
N ILE A 157 -32.25 1.32 -24.37
CA ILE A 157 -31.59 2.51 -23.83
C ILE A 157 -30.10 2.23 -23.96
N SER A 158 -29.52 2.63 -25.11
CA SER A 158 -28.08 2.60 -25.30
C SER A 158 -27.50 3.81 -24.56
N SER A 159 -27.24 3.64 -23.26
CA SER A 159 -26.22 4.48 -22.64
C SER A 159 -24.91 4.16 -23.37
N PRO A 160 -24.18 5.14 -23.94
CA PRO A 160 -22.85 4.86 -24.44
C PRO A 160 -22.00 4.30 -23.27
N PRO A 161 -21.04 3.40 -23.55
CA PRO A 161 -20.09 2.99 -22.53
C PRO A 161 -19.41 4.25 -21.96
N PRO A 162 -19.04 4.28 -20.68
CA PRO A 162 -18.26 5.39 -20.16
C PRO A 162 -17.01 5.50 -21.03
N VAL A 163 -16.78 6.71 -21.54
CA VAL A 163 -15.53 7.05 -22.22
C VAL A 163 -14.44 6.79 -21.19
N VAL A 164 -13.72 5.68 -21.34
CA VAL A 164 -12.48 5.48 -20.61
C VAL A 164 -11.54 6.49 -21.25
N GLU A 165 -11.42 7.68 -20.66
CA GLU A 165 -10.39 8.61 -21.08
C GLU A 165 -9.07 7.84 -21.03
N GLU A 166 -8.42 7.72 -22.19
CA GLU A 166 -7.13 7.05 -22.29
C GLU A 166 -6.14 7.87 -21.47
N ARG A 167 -5.90 7.39 -20.24
CA ARG A 167 -4.90 7.94 -19.33
C ARG A 167 -3.57 7.91 -20.06
N ASP A 168 -2.85 9.02 -20.05
CA ASP A 168 -1.53 9.11 -20.65
C ASP A 168 -0.65 7.96 -20.11
N PRO A 169 -0.28 6.98 -20.96
CA PRO A 169 0.46 5.79 -20.53
C PRO A 169 1.87 6.14 -20.02
N SER A 170 2.36 7.35 -20.32
CA SER A 170 3.63 7.85 -19.80
C SER A 170 3.55 8.28 -18.32
N CYS A 171 2.35 8.57 -17.82
CA CYS A 171 2.18 8.98 -16.43
C CYS A 171 2.18 7.76 -15.50
N LEU A 172 3.32 7.51 -14.85
CA LEU A 172 3.50 6.37 -13.94
C LEU A 172 2.51 6.36 -12.76
N GLN A 173 1.96 7.52 -12.37
CA GLN A 173 0.95 7.66 -11.29
C GLN A 173 -0.48 7.35 -11.73
N CYS A 174 -0.77 7.46 -13.03
CA CYS A 174 -2.09 7.21 -13.61
C CYS A 174 -2.20 5.84 -14.27
N ARG A 175 -1.07 5.20 -14.58
CA ARG A 175 -1.02 3.85 -15.16
C ARG A 175 -1.76 2.85 -14.27
N SER A 176 -2.57 2.00 -14.90
CA SER A 176 -3.15 0.84 -14.21
C SER A 176 -2.13 -0.30 -14.22
N PHE A 177 -2.02 -0.96 -13.07
CA PHE A 177 -1.19 -2.14 -12.88
C PHE A 177 -2.00 -3.41 -12.68
N ASP A 178 -3.32 -3.37 -12.92
CA ASP A 178 -4.22 -4.50 -12.59
C ASP A 178 -3.82 -5.80 -13.30
N ALA A 179 -3.40 -5.71 -14.57
CA ALA A 179 -2.91 -6.87 -15.34
C ALA A 179 -1.56 -7.38 -14.82
N VAL A 180 -0.68 -6.47 -14.39
CA VAL A 180 0.64 -6.81 -13.83
C VAL A 180 0.48 -7.51 -12.48
N ASP A 181 -0.39 -6.96 -11.63
CA ASP A 181 -0.72 -7.52 -10.33
C ASP A 181 -1.38 -8.89 -10.47
N ALA A 182 -2.29 -9.05 -11.45
CA ALA A 182 -2.90 -10.35 -11.75
C ALA A 182 -1.86 -11.39 -12.20
N HIS A 183 -0.91 -11.01 -13.07
CA HIS A 183 0.18 -11.90 -13.50
C HIS A 183 1.03 -12.37 -12.32
N ALA A 184 1.34 -11.48 -11.38
CA ALA A 184 2.12 -11.84 -10.18
C ALA A 184 1.48 -12.98 -9.36
N THR A 185 0.15 -13.13 -9.40
CA THR A 185 -0.56 -14.21 -8.68
C THR A 185 -0.37 -15.60 -9.31
N LEU A 186 0.10 -15.70 -10.55
CA LEU A 186 0.26 -16.97 -11.27
C LEU A 186 1.44 -17.81 -10.79
N PHE A 187 2.31 -17.24 -9.95
CA PHE A 187 3.52 -17.89 -9.45
C PHE A 187 3.51 -18.04 -7.92
N PRO A 188 2.59 -18.84 -7.34
CA PRO A 188 2.61 -19.10 -5.91
C PRO A 188 3.98 -19.60 -5.45
N ARG A 189 4.47 -19.08 -4.32
CA ARG A 189 5.81 -19.37 -3.78
C ARG A 189 6.21 -20.84 -3.77
N HIS A 190 5.26 -21.74 -3.47
CA HIS A 190 5.49 -23.18 -3.37
C HIS A 190 5.74 -23.87 -4.73
N THR A 191 5.47 -23.21 -5.85
CA THR A 191 5.76 -23.74 -7.20
C THR A 191 7.09 -23.25 -7.76
N VAL A 192 7.72 -22.27 -7.09
CA VAL A 192 8.98 -21.67 -7.51
C VAL A 192 10.15 -22.59 -7.19
N ARG A 193 11.06 -22.80 -8.15
CA ARG A 193 12.25 -23.66 -7.97
C ARG A 193 13.53 -22.87 -7.71
N SER A 194 13.65 -21.67 -8.28
CA SER A 194 14.81 -20.80 -8.11
C SER A 194 14.42 -19.33 -8.30
N LEU A 195 15.27 -18.43 -7.81
CA LEU A 195 15.12 -16.97 -7.98
C LEU A 195 15.20 -16.57 -9.46
N GLU A 196 16.09 -17.19 -10.23
CA GLU A 196 16.23 -16.97 -11.67
C GLU A 196 14.98 -17.37 -12.45
N GLU A 197 14.42 -18.56 -12.18
CA GLU A 197 13.17 -19.02 -12.83
C GLU A 197 12.00 -18.10 -12.46
N LEU A 198 11.92 -17.68 -11.19
CA LEU A 198 10.89 -16.74 -10.75
C LEU A 198 11.00 -15.41 -11.47
N ALA A 199 12.19 -14.80 -11.49
CA ALA A 199 12.41 -13.52 -12.15
C ALA A 199 12.08 -13.59 -13.64
N HIS A 200 12.53 -14.64 -14.34
CA HIS A 200 12.22 -14.84 -15.75
C HIS A 200 10.70 -14.93 -16.00
N ASN A 201 10.00 -15.77 -15.23
CA ASN A 201 8.57 -16.01 -15.41
C ASN A 201 7.71 -14.78 -15.04
N LEU A 202 8.11 -14.02 -14.02
CA LEU A 202 7.44 -12.77 -13.66
C LEU A 202 7.60 -11.70 -14.75
N ALA A 203 8.78 -11.60 -15.35
CA ALA A 203 9.11 -10.58 -16.34
C ALA A 203 8.65 -10.91 -17.77
N GLU A 204 8.37 -12.18 -18.09
CA GLU A 204 8.10 -12.66 -19.45
C GLU A 204 7.13 -11.80 -20.29
N PRO A 205 5.97 -11.33 -19.77
CA PRO A 205 5.05 -10.52 -20.55
C PRO A 205 5.38 -9.01 -20.56
N PHE A 206 6.41 -8.55 -19.85
CA PHE A 206 6.66 -7.14 -19.57
C PHE A 206 7.98 -6.65 -20.17
N GLU A 207 7.88 -5.65 -21.05
CA GLU A 207 9.04 -5.02 -21.67
C GLU A 207 9.55 -3.86 -20.83
N GLU A 208 8.65 -3.09 -20.20
CA GLU A 208 8.98 -1.87 -19.46
C GLU A 208 9.45 -2.16 -18.03
N ASP A 209 10.49 -1.46 -17.60
CA ASP A 209 11.06 -1.64 -16.25
C ASP A 209 10.09 -1.29 -15.13
N ILE A 210 9.12 -0.39 -15.38
CA ILE A 210 8.07 -0.10 -14.41
C ILE A 210 7.16 -1.31 -14.16
N GLU A 211 6.84 -2.09 -15.19
CA GLU A 211 6.00 -3.28 -15.07
C GLU A 211 6.76 -4.42 -14.40
N LYS A 212 8.06 -4.56 -14.71
CA LYS A 212 8.96 -5.49 -14.00
C LYS A 212 9.10 -5.13 -12.52
N ALA A 213 9.31 -3.86 -12.18
CA ALA A 213 9.31 -3.39 -10.79
C ALA A 213 7.98 -3.72 -10.10
N ARG A 214 6.86 -3.47 -10.80
CA ARG A 214 5.53 -3.68 -10.25
C ARG A 214 5.22 -5.15 -10.02
N VAL A 215 5.57 -6.05 -10.95
CA VAL A 215 5.28 -7.47 -10.79
C VAL A 215 6.06 -8.06 -9.61
N ILE A 216 7.30 -7.61 -9.37
CA ILE A 216 8.06 -7.99 -8.17
C ILE A 216 7.35 -7.48 -6.91
N TYR A 217 6.97 -6.19 -6.90
CA TYR A 217 6.28 -5.54 -5.78
C TYR A 217 4.99 -6.29 -5.40
N ALA A 218 4.14 -6.61 -6.38
CA ALA A 218 2.90 -7.35 -6.19
C ALA A 218 3.17 -8.81 -5.78
N TRP A 219 4.15 -9.47 -6.39
CA TRP A 219 4.49 -10.85 -6.05
C TRP A 219 4.92 -10.99 -4.59
N LEU A 220 5.74 -10.05 -4.09
CA LEU A 220 6.15 -10.01 -2.68
C LEU A 220 4.95 -9.89 -1.75
N HIS A 221 4.00 -9.01 -2.06
CA HIS A 221 2.75 -8.87 -1.28
C HIS A 221 1.97 -10.19 -1.20
N TYR A 222 1.84 -10.93 -2.30
CA TYR A 222 1.05 -12.16 -2.31
C TYR A 222 1.76 -13.37 -1.70
N ASN A 223 3.09 -13.36 -1.62
CA ASN A 223 3.89 -14.56 -1.31
C ASN A 223 4.76 -14.45 -0.06
N VAL A 224 4.97 -13.24 0.47
CA VAL A 224 5.79 -12.99 1.66
C VAL A 224 4.92 -12.31 2.71
N ALA A 225 4.93 -12.85 3.93
CA ALA A 225 4.30 -12.25 5.10
C ALA A 225 5.34 -11.61 6.02
N TYR A 226 4.94 -10.55 6.73
CA TYR A 226 5.84 -9.90 7.68
C TYR A 226 6.06 -10.77 8.91
N ASP A 227 7.32 -11.02 9.27
CA ASP A 227 7.70 -11.83 10.44
C ASP A 227 7.55 -11.01 11.75
N THR A 228 6.30 -10.81 12.15
CA THR A 228 5.95 -10.10 13.38
C THR A 228 6.51 -10.76 14.63
N GLN A 229 6.69 -12.10 14.63
CA GLN A 229 7.25 -12.81 15.77
C GLN A 229 8.73 -12.45 15.96
N ALA A 230 9.53 -12.55 14.90
CA ALA A 230 10.94 -12.15 14.94
C ALA A 230 11.06 -10.67 15.29
N PHE A 231 10.26 -9.82 14.65
CA PHE A 231 10.25 -8.37 14.90
C PHE A 231 9.94 -8.00 16.35
N PHE A 232 8.81 -8.48 16.92
CA PHE A 232 8.43 -8.12 18.28
C PHE A 232 9.29 -8.74 19.37
N SER A 233 9.91 -9.90 19.09
CA SER A 233 10.86 -10.53 20.02
C SER A 233 12.26 -9.90 19.98
N GLY A 234 12.54 -9.03 19.00
CA GLY A 234 13.87 -8.48 18.74
C GLY A 234 14.89 -9.54 18.25
N ASN A 235 14.46 -10.76 17.94
CA ASN A 235 15.31 -11.84 17.45
C ASN A 235 15.45 -11.80 15.93
N LEU A 236 15.81 -10.63 15.40
CA LEU A 236 16.03 -10.43 13.98
C LEU A 236 17.26 -11.23 13.55
N LYS A 237 17.07 -12.09 12.54
CA LYS A 237 18.16 -12.78 11.86
C LYS A 237 18.28 -12.18 10.47
N SER A 238 19.49 -12.01 9.99
CA SER A 238 19.72 -11.65 8.60
C SER A 238 19.05 -12.68 7.69
N SER A 239 18.24 -12.19 6.75
CA SER A 239 17.58 -12.99 5.73
C SER A 239 18.31 -12.84 4.40
N THR A 240 18.56 -13.95 3.72
CA THR A 240 18.97 -13.95 2.30
C THR A 240 17.74 -14.05 1.39
N PRO A 241 17.83 -13.62 0.11
CA PRO A 241 16.76 -13.82 -0.87
C PRO A 241 16.22 -15.26 -0.92
N ASP A 242 17.10 -16.26 -0.94
CA ASP A 242 16.72 -17.69 -0.90
C ASP A 242 15.96 -18.05 0.39
N SER A 243 16.39 -17.54 1.55
CA SER A 243 15.73 -17.82 2.82
C SER A 243 14.33 -17.20 2.87
N THR A 244 14.17 -15.96 2.36
CA THR A 244 12.88 -15.27 2.25
C THR A 244 11.95 -16.00 1.29
N LEU A 245 12.44 -16.42 0.13
CA LEU A 245 11.69 -17.21 -0.85
C LEU A 245 11.25 -18.56 -0.26
N SER A 246 12.13 -19.23 0.49
CA SER A 246 11.85 -20.54 1.08
C SER A 246 10.88 -20.47 2.26
N SER A 247 11.00 -19.47 3.14
CA SER A 247 10.15 -19.32 4.32
C SER A 247 8.79 -18.66 3.98
N GLY A 248 8.77 -17.70 3.05
CA GLY A 248 7.66 -16.77 2.88
C GLY A 248 7.51 -15.79 4.03
N LEU A 249 8.56 -15.58 4.84
CA LEU A 249 8.60 -14.70 6.00
C LEU A 249 9.82 -13.79 5.92
N ALA A 250 9.61 -12.48 6.13
CA ALA A 250 10.69 -11.50 6.18
C ALA A 250 10.32 -10.28 7.03
N VAL A 251 11.35 -9.53 7.43
CA VAL A 251 11.24 -8.12 7.84
C VAL A 251 11.74 -7.23 6.70
N CYS A 252 11.79 -5.91 6.91
CA CYS A 252 12.05 -4.91 5.88
C CYS A 252 13.27 -5.22 4.98
N GLU A 253 14.40 -5.61 5.58
CA GLU A 253 15.62 -6.01 4.85
C GLU A 253 15.37 -7.20 3.90
N GLY A 254 14.60 -8.20 4.34
CA GLY A 254 14.31 -9.38 3.52
C GLY A 254 13.39 -9.09 2.34
N TYR A 255 12.46 -8.15 2.49
CA TYR A 255 11.63 -7.64 1.38
C TYR A 255 12.48 -6.87 0.37
N ALA A 256 13.28 -5.92 0.85
CA ALA A 256 14.14 -5.11 -0.01
C ALA A 256 15.20 -5.96 -0.73
N GLY A 257 15.84 -6.90 -0.04
CA GLY A 257 16.86 -7.78 -0.61
C GLY A 257 16.31 -8.80 -1.61
N LEU A 258 15.10 -9.35 -1.36
CA LEU A 258 14.46 -10.21 -2.35
C LEU A 258 13.99 -9.41 -3.57
N PHE A 259 13.48 -8.19 -3.37
CA PHE A 259 13.16 -7.28 -4.48
C PHE A 259 14.40 -7.01 -5.34
N GLU A 260 15.50 -6.57 -4.71
CA GLU A 260 16.77 -6.27 -5.39
C GLU A 260 17.25 -7.47 -6.21
N CYS A 261 17.30 -8.66 -5.60
CA CYS A 261 17.74 -9.87 -6.28
C CYS A 261 16.89 -10.23 -7.52
N LEU A 262 15.56 -10.13 -7.41
CA LEU A 262 14.68 -10.40 -8.56
C LEU A 262 14.84 -9.33 -9.65
N ALA A 263 14.97 -8.06 -9.27
CA ALA A 263 15.18 -6.96 -10.20
C ALA A 263 16.54 -7.09 -10.94
N GLU A 264 17.60 -7.49 -10.25
CA GLU A 264 18.90 -7.79 -10.87
C GLU A 264 18.81 -8.95 -11.88
N HIS A 265 18.05 -10.01 -11.57
CA HIS A 265 17.79 -11.10 -12.51
C HIS A 265 16.94 -10.68 -13.73
N MET A 266 16.23 -9.56 -13.64
CA MET A 266 15.49 -8.93 -14.74
C MET A 266 16.31 -7.85 -15.47
N ASP A 267 17.62 -7.80 -15.22
CA ASP A 267 18.57 -6.81 -15.76
C ASP A 267 18.22 -5.35 -15.42
N MET A 268 17.51 -5.12 -14.32
CA MET A 268 17.16 -3.79 -13.84
C MET A 268 18.29 -3.19 -12.99
N GLN A 269 18.42 -1.86 -13.02
CA GLN A 269 19.31 -1.15 -12.10
C GLN A 269 18.55 -0.87 -10.80
N VAL A 270 19.08 -1.38 -9.69
CA VAL A 270 18.44 -1.34 -8.38
C VAL A 270 19.50 -1.21 -7.27
N HIS A 271 19.11 -0.56 -6.18
CA HIS A 271 19.86 -0.52 -4.93
C HIS A 271 18.94 -0.86 -3.76
N LEU A 272 19.38 -1.74 -2.87
CA LEU A 272 18.90 -1.81 -1.50
C LEU A 272 19.40 -0.58 -0.74
N VAL A 273 18.47 0.15 -0.13
CA VAL A 273 18.73 1.34 0.67
C VAL A 273 18.39 1.05 2.12
N SER A 274 19.38 1.21 3.00
CA SER A 274 19.21 1.15 4.45
C SER A 274 18.95 2.56 5.01
N GLY A 275 18.11 2.65 6.04
CA GLY A 275 17.80 3.94 6.65
C GLY A 275 16.93 3.84 7.89
N HIS A 276 16.41 4.98 8.32
CA HIS A 276 15.40 5.10 9.35
C HIS A 276 13.99 5.21 8.73
N GLY A 277 13.00 4.56 9.34
CA GLY A 277 11.60 4.63 8.97
C GLY A 277 10.73 5.13 10.13
N LYS A 278 9.84 6.10 9.90
CA LYS A 278 8.76 6.51 10.84
C LYS A 278 7.59 5.52 10.81
N GLY A 279 7.89 4.23 10.97
CA GLY A 279 6.95 3.12 10.86
C GLY A 279 6.33 2.70 12.20
N TYR A 280 5.91 1.43 12.31
CA TYR A 280 5.35 0.89 13.54
C TYR A 280 6.28 1.11 14.74
N GLY A 281 5.73 1.67 15.82
CA GLY A 281 6.47 1.95 17.05
C GLY A 281 7.22 3.29 17.08
N TYR A 282 7.29 4.01 15.96
CA TYR A 282 7.80 5.38 15.95
C TYR A 282 6.92 6.29 16.83
N GLN A 283 7.58 7.16 17.59
CA GLN A 283 6.94 8.22 18.36
C GLN A 283 7.65 9.53 18.02
N ALA A 284 6.86 10.55 17.65
CA ALA A 284 7.39 11.88 17.44
C ALA A 284 8.01 12.43 18.72
N LEU A 285 9.08 13.19 18.58
CA LEU A 285 9.74 13.86 19.69
C LEU A 285 8.78 14.84 20.36
N ARG A 286 8.79 14.86 21.68
CA ARG A 286 8.05 15.87 22.43
C ARG A 286 8.82 17.18 22.41
N GLU A 287 8.11 18.28 22.60
CA GLU A 287 8.74 19.59 22.71
C GLU A 287 9.81 19.59 23.81
N GLY A 288 11.01 20.04 23.45
CA GLY A 288 12.17 20.09 24.36
C GLY A 288 12.91 18.76 24.57
N GLU A 289 12.47 17.65 23.97
CA GLU A 289 13.27 16.42 23.95
C GLU A 289 14.50 16.60 23.04
N PRO A 290 15.68 16.09 23.45
CA PRO A 290 16.87 16.18 22.62
C PRO A 290 16.73 15.32 21.36
N VAL A 291 17.33 15.80 20.27
CA VAL A 291 17.45 15.05 19.01
C VAL A 291 18.21 13.74 19.29
N PRO A 292 17.63 12.56 19.00
CA PRO A 292 18.30 11.28 19.21
C PRO A 292 19.43 11.11 18.19
N GLU A 293 20.41 10.27 18.52
CA GLU A 293 21.39 9.82 17.54
C GLU A 293 20.71 9.04 16.39
N TYR A 294 21.29 9.14 15.19
CA TYR A 294 20.82 8.39 14.04
C TYR A 294 20.91 6.87 14.31
N SER A 295 19.86 6.15 13.90
CA SER A 295 19.84 4.69 13.93
C SER A 295 19.05 4.16 12.74
N ALA A 296 19.69 3.31 11.93
CA ALA A 296 19.03 2.60 10.85
C ALA A 296 18.17 1.46 11.42
N GLY A 297 16.91 1.40 10.99
CA GLY A 297 15.95 0.39 11.45
C GLY A 297 14.96 -0.04 10.37
N HIS A 298 15.17 0.40 9.13
CA HIS A 298 14.31 0.12 7.99
C HIS A 298 15.14 -0.04 6.72
N ALA A 299 14.56 -0.68 5.70
CA ALA A 299 15.18 -0.89 4.41
C ALA A 299 14.14 -0.91 3.29
N TRP A 300 14.50 -0.36 2.14
CA TRP A 300 13.68 -0.28 0.93
C TRP A 300 14.56 -0.37 -0.32
N THR A 301 13.99 -0.14 -1.50
CA THR A 301 14.71 -0.19 -2.78
C THR A 301 14.65 1.12 -3.53
N CYS A 302 15.70 1.41 -4.30
CA CYS A 302 15.77 2.50 -5.27
C CYS A 302 16.02 1.89 -6.65
N VAL A 303 15.14 2.14 -7.62
CA VAL A 303 15.15 1.48 -8.93
C VAL A 303 15.23 2.52 -10.03
N GLN A 304 16.06 2.30 -11.05
CA GLN A 304 16.09 3.16 -12.22
C GLN A 304 15.02 2.73 -13.22
N ILE A 305 14.12 3.65 -13.58
CA ILE A 305 13.02 3.45 -14.52
C ILE A 305 13.02 4.64 -15.47
N ASN A 306 13.01 4.39 -16.78
CA ASN A 306 13.04 5.44 -17.81
C ASN A 306 14.18 6.48 -17.63
N GLY A 307 15.32 6.04 -17.06
CA GLY A 307 16.49 6.90 -16.81
C GLY A 307 16.42 7.74 -15.52
N GLU A 308 15.35 7.63 -14.75
CA GLU A 308 15.17 8.32 -13.46
C GLU A 308 15.17 7.30 -12.30
N TRP A 309 15.62 7.72 -11.12
CA TRP A 309 15.63 6.87 -9.94
C TRP A 309 14.35 7.03 -9.14
N HIS A 310 13.74 5.92 -8.73
CA HIS A 310 12.48 5.89 -8.00
C HIS A 310 12.60 5.07 -6.73
N LEU A 311 11.97 5.54 -5.65
CA LEU A 311 11.94 4.88 -4.36
C LEU A 311 10.74 3.92 -4.29
N ILE A 312 10.98 2.69 -3.85
CA ILE A 312 9.97 1.64 -3.70
C ILE A 312 10.18 0.94 -2.36
N ASP A 313 9.16 0.96 -1.51
CA ASP A 313 9.11 0.16 -0.28
C ASP A 313 8.10 -0.98 -0.42
N SER A 314 8.60 -2.14 -0.84
CA SER A 314 7.81 -3.37 -0.97
C SER A 314 7.36 -3.94 0.38
N CYS A 315 8.03 -3.60 1.49
CA CYS A 315 7.68 -4.08 2.80
C CYS A 315 6.41 -3.37 3.31
N TRP A 316 6.42 -2.05 3.38
CA TRP A 316 5.23 -1.26 3.77
C TRP A 316 4.15 -1.31 2.69
N GLY A 317 4.55 -1.56 1.45
CA GLY A 317 3.67 -1.85 0.33
C GLY A 317 2.84 -3.12 0.45
N SER A 318 3.32 -4.11 1.19
CA SER A 318 2.70 -5.42 1.29
C SER A 318 1.63 -5.52 2.37
N GLY A 319 1.61 -4.64 3.37
CA GLY A 319 0.60 -4.66 4.42
C GLY A 319 0.94 -3.85 5.66
N VAL A 320 0.13 -4.01 6.70
CA VAL A 320 0.20 -3.21 7.92
C VAL A 320 0.49 -4.10 9.12
N VAL A 321 1.46 -3.69 9.94
CA VAL A 321 1.72 -4.31 11.26
C VAL A 321 0.91 -3.57 12.32
N SER A 322 0.22 -4.32 13.17
CA SER A 322 -0.55 -3.82 14.30
C SER A 322 -0.29 -4.65 15.55
N ALA A 323 -0.84 -4.22 16.70
CA ALA A 323 -0.82 -5.02 17.92
C ALA A 323 -1.52 -6.39 17.76
N ALA A 324 -2.42 -6.53 16.78
CA ALA A 324 -3.10 -7.79 16.48
C ALA A 324 -2.30 -8.70 15.53
N GLY A 325 -1.18 -8.23 14.99
CA GLY A 325 -0.35 -8.95 14.02
C GLY A 325 -0.24 -8.24 12.68
N TYR A 326 0.10 -8.99 11.64
CA TYR A 326 0.26 -8.51 10.27
C TYR A 326 -1.03 -8.70 9.45
N GLU A 327 -1.50 -7.62 8.82
CA GLU A 327 -2.62 -7.62 7.88
C GLU A 327 -2.08 -7.36 6.46
N PRO A 328 -2.19 -8.32 5.53
CA PRO A 328 -1.76 -8.12 4.15
C PRO A 328 -2.72 -7.15 3.45
N LYS A 329 -2.18 -6.08 2.88
CA LYS A 329 -2.92 -5.12 2.05
C LYS A 329 -1.95 -4.47 1.08
N LEU A 330 -2.11 -4.76 -0.21
CA LEU A 330 -1.34 -4.10 -1.26
C LEU A 330 -1.68 -2.61 -1.27
N SER A 331 -0.69 -1.78 -1.02
CA SER A 331 -0.83 -0.33 -1.08
C SER A 331 -0.06 0.22 -2.27
N ASN A 332 -0.66 1.12 -3.03
CA ASN A 332 0.03 1.79 -4.14
C ASN A 332 0.89 2.96 -3.65
N LYS A 333 0.63 3.47 -2.45
CA LYS A 333 1.37 4.58 -1.86
C LYS A 333 2.88 4.39 -1.87
N TRP A 334 3.37 3.17 -1.66
CA TRP A 334 4.79 2.86 -1.50
C TRP A 334 5.47 2.36 -2.79
N PHE A 335 4.74 2.34 -3.89
CA PHE A 335 5.27 2.04 -5.20
C PHE A 335 5.50 3.37 -5.94
N ILE A 336 6.76 3.71 -6.22
CA ILE A 336 7.20 4.93 -6.93
C ILE A 336 6.66 6.24 -6.33
N SER A 337 6.61 6.34 -5.00
CA SER A 337 6.23 7.59 -4.31
C SER A 337 7.16 8.74 -4.70
N SER A 338 6.67 9.98 -4.68
CA SER A 338 7.53 11.14 -4.87
C SER A 338 8.64 11.15 -3.78
N PRO A 339 9.88 11.53 -4.10
CA PRO A 339 10.96 11.65 -3.11
C PRO A 339 10.58 12.52 -1.90
N ILE A 340 9.84 13.60 -2.14
CA ILE A 340 9.36 14.51 -1.08
C ILE A 340 8.41 13.80 -0.12
N ASP A 341 7.47 13.00 -0.63
CA ASP A 341 6.52 12.29 0.24
C ASP A 341 7.14 11.05 0.90
N PHE A 342 8.01 10.35 0.18
CA PHE A 342 8.74 9.21 0.71
C PHE A 342 9.63 9.66 1.89
N GLY A 343 10.37 10.76 1.70
CA GLY A 343 11.26 11.40 2.67
C GLY A 343 10.60 11.85 3.97
N LYS A 344 9.27 12.09 3.99
CA LYS A 344 8.53 12.39 5.24
C LYS A 344 8.58 11.25 6.24
N SER A 345 8.79 10.03 5.76
CA SER A 345 8.79 8.82 6.59
C SER A 345 10.04 7.97 6.44
N HIS A 346 10.85 8.17 5.40
CA HIS A 346 12.06 7.40 5.11
C HIS A 346 13.28 8.32 5.07
N PHE A 347 14.25 8.09 5.94
CA PHE A 347 15.50 8.83 5.94
C PHE A 347 16.66 7.87 5.63
N PRO A 348 17.28 7.94 4.45
CA PRO A 348 18.34 7.03 4.07
C PRO A 348 19.62 7.30 4.88
N GLU A 349 20.41 6.24 5.10
CA GLU A 349 21.75 6.36 5.69
C GLU A 349 22.69 7.15 4.79
N ASP A 350 22.62 6.91 3.48
CA ASP A 350 23.30 7.70 2.45
C ASP A 350 22.34 8.77 1.91
N PRO A 351 22.59 10.07 2.17
CA PRO A 351 21.70 11.16 1.77
C PRO A 351 21.45 11.26 0.25
N SER A 352 22.31 10.68 -0.59
CA SER A 352 22.12 10.68 -2.04
C SER A 352 20.85 9.92 -2.49
N PHE A 353 20.32 9.02 -1.65
CA PHE A 353 19.06 8.32 -1.88
C PHE A 353 17.82 9.09 -1.39
N GLN A 354 17.97 10.34 -0.92
CA GLN A 354 16.80 11.19 -0.66
C GLN A 354 16.11 11.59 -1.96
N LEU A 355 16.86 11.69 -3.07
CA LEU A 355 16.38 12.06 -4.41
C LEU A 355 15.60 13.39 -4.45
N THR A 356 15.78 14.24 -3.44
CA THR A 356 15.16 15.58 -3.34
C THR A 356 16.11 16.65 -3.88
N PRO A 357 15.58 17.80 -4.32
CA PRO A 357 16.39 18.97 -4.70
C PRO A 357 17.28 19.49 -3.58
N GLU A 358 16.74 19.49 -2.36
CA GLU A 358 17.40 19.93 -1.14
C GLU A 358 17.54 18.73 -0.20
N GLU A 359 18.74 18.53 0.33
CA GLU A 359 19.00 17.48 1.31
C GLU A 359 18.42 17.88 2.66
N VAL A 360 17.55 17.04 3.20
CA VAL A 360 17.00 17.15 4.55
C VAL A 360 18.00 16.56 5.53
N THR A 361 18.32 17.28 6.59
CA THR A 361 19.19 16.77 7.66
C THR A 361 18.44 15.80 8.58
N TRP A 362 19.20 14.98 9.32
CA TRP A 362 18.60 14.08 10.32
C TRP A 362 17.74 14.82 11.34
N GLU A 363 18.23 15.97 11.82
CA GLU A 363 17.51 16.81 12.78
C GLU A 363 16.18 17.32 12.20
N GLU A 364 16.20 17.92 11.01
CA GLU A 364 14.97 18.38 10.35
C GLU A 364 13.97 17.24 10.13
N TYR A 365 14.45 16.07 9.68
CA TYR A 365 13.60 14.90 9.49
C TYR A 365 12.98 14.42 10.80
N ILE A 366 13.76 14.27 11.88
CA ILE A 366 13.27 13.61 13.10
C ILE A 366 12.38 14.53 13.94
N ILE A 367 12.58 15.86 13.87
CA ILE A 367 11.73 16.86 14.53
C ILE A 367 10.51 17.27 13.68
N ALA A 368 10.49 16.93 12.39
CA ALA A 368 9.39 17.31 11.51
C ALA A 368 8.03 16.90 12.10
N PRO A 369 7.05 17.82 12.15
CA PRO A 369 5.75 17.55 12.74
C PRO A 369 5.06 16.39 12.00
N GLU A 370 4.34 15.55 12.75
CA GLU A 370 3.56 14.48 12.14
C GLU A 370 2.52 15.06 11.19
N GLY A 371 2.27 14.36 10.08
CA GLY A 371 1.15 14.67 9.18
C GLY A 371 -0.19 14.24 9.76
N PRO A 372 -1.31 14.70 9.16
CA PRO A 372 -2.63 14.23 9.55
C PRO A 372 -2.79 12.72 9.36
N THR A 373 -3.73 12.14 10.11
CA THR A 373 -4.03 10.71 9.97
C THR A 373 -4.81 10.49 8.69
N ILE A 374 -4.20 9.86 7.70
CA ILE A 374 -4.82 9.51 6.42
C ILE A 374 -5.30 8.06 6.48
N THR A 375 -6.55 7.81 6.11
CA THR A 375 -7.14 6.47 6.14
C THR A 375 -6.75 5.66 4.90
N GLY A 376 -6.86 4.34 5.00
CA GLY A 376 -6.56 3.43 3.90
C GLY A 376 -7.54 3.47 2.72
N ASP A 377 -8.65 4.23 2.83
CA ASP A 377 -9.60 4.47 1.74
C ASP A 377 -9.21 5.70 0.90
N PHE A 378 -8.27 6.53 1.36
CA PHE A 378 -7.92 7.80 0.73
C PHE A 378 -7.48 7.64 -0.74
N GLU A 379 -6.77 6.55 -1.04
CA GLU A 379 -6.30 6.20 -2.39
C GLU A 379 -7.44 5.87 -3.37
N ASP A 380 -8.57 5.34 -2.87
CA ASP A 380 -9.76 4.99 -3.68
C ASP A 380 -10.37 6.22 -4.35
N PHE A 381 -10.18 7.40 -3.74
CA PHE A 381 -10.68 8.69 -4.24
C PHE A 381 -9.69 9.40 -5.19
N ALA A 382 -8.58 8.73 -5.49
CA ALA A 382 -7.49 9.24 -6.31
C ALA A 382 -6.91 10.58 -5.81
N LEU A 383 -6.89 10.77 -4.50
CA LEU A 383 -6.32 11.94 -3.83
C LEU A 383 -4.84 11.72 -3.49
N HIS A 384 -4.10 12.82 -3.30
CA HIS A 384 -2.67 12.77 -2.96
C HIS A 384 -2.41 13.07 -1.48
N PRO A 385 -1.70 12.20 -0.73
CA PRO A 385 -1.33 12.48 0.65
C PRO A 385 -0.49 13.74 0.81
N GLY A 386 0.38 14.04 -0.16
CA GLY A 386 1.23 15.23 -0.16
C GLY A 386 0.49 16.54 -0.44
N CYS A 387 -0.75 16.48 -0.94
CA CYS A 387 -1.59 17.64 -1.24
C CYS A 387 -2.73 17.81 -0.25
N VAL A 388 -2.61 17.22 0.94
CA VAL A 388 -3.52 17.42 2.06
C VAL A 388 -3.08 18.66 2.85
N TYR A 389 -3.99 19.60 3.05
CA TYR A 389 -3.74 20.78 3.87
C TYR A 389 -4.83 20.92 4.95
N PRO A 390 -4.48 21.29 6.20
CA PRO A 390 -3.13 21.49 6.73
C PRO A 390 -2.25 20.23 6.70
N ALA A 391 -0.95 20.41 6.48
CA ALA A 391 0.00 19.29 6.34
C ALA A 391 0.41 18.67 7.69
N THR A 392 0.04 19.28 8.81
CA THR A 392 0.35 18.82 10.18
C THR A 392 -0.84 18.11 10.81
N LYS A 393 -0.57 17.18 11.73
CA LYS A 393 -1.57 16.41 12.48
C LYS A 393 -2.46 17.29 13.35
N SER A 394 -1.83 18.31 13.95
CA SER A 394 -2.47 19.24 14.86
C SER A 394 -2.75 20.56 14.16
N VAL A 395 -3.92 21.14 14.45
CA VAL A 395 -4.31 22.46 13.97
C VAL A 395 -4.76 23.34 15.16
N PRO A 396 -4.51 24.66 15.14
CA PRO A 396 -4.81 25.53 16.26
C PRO A 396 -6.33 25.68 16.50
N GLU A 397 -6.72 25.81 17.77
CA GLU A 397 -8.11 26.14 18.14
C GLU A 397 -8.47 27.60 17.82
N LYS A 398 -9.76 27.85 17.55
CA LYS A 398 -10.35 29.20 17.39
C LYS A 398 -9.70 30.06 16.29
N GLN A 399 -9.25 29.43 15.20
CA GLN A 399 -8.68 30.12 14.05
C GLN A 399 -9.46 29.81 12.78
N ARG A 400 -9.40 30.72 11.80
CA ARG A 400 -9.89 30.43 10.44
C ARG A 400 -8.81 29.70 9.69
N ILE A 401 -9.06 28.44 9.35
CA ILE A 401 -8.10 27.58 8.67
C ILE A 401 -8.74 27.02 7.42
N GLN A 402 -8.00 27.06 6.31
CA GLN A 402 -8.35 26.39 5.08
C GLN A 402 -7.98 24.92 5.18
N PHE A 403 -8.86 24.05 4.73
CA PHE A 403 -8.62 22.63 4.54
C PHE A 403 -8.76 22.33 3.05
N SER A 404 -7.80 21.62 2.49
CA SER A 404 -7.85 21.27 1.07
C SER A 404 -7.26 19.91 0.76
N VAL A 405 -7.71 19.36 -0.38
CA VAL A 405 -7.18 18.14 -0.99
C VAL A 405 -7.18 18.28 -2.51
N SER A 406 -6.22 17.62 -3.15
CA SER A 406 -6.11 17.54 -4.60
C SER A 406 -5.97 16.11 -5.09
N LYS A 407 -6.22 15.90 -6.39
CA LYS A 407 -5.94 14.64 -7.06
C LYS A 407 -4.44 14.33 -7.00
N ARG A 408 -4.10 13.04 -7.03
CA ARG A 408 -2.72 12.53 -7.11
C ARG A 408 -2.00 12.83 -8.41
N CYS A 409 -2.73 13.26 -9.42
CA CYS A 409 -2.17 13.63 -10.72
C CYS A 409 -3.11 14.61 -11.43
N GLU A 410 -2.53 15.52 -12.19
CA GLU A 410 -3.23 16.51 -13.02
C GLU A 410 -4.08 15.87 -14.13
N HIS A 411 -3.72 14.67 -14.60
CA HIS A 411 -4.47 13.93 -15.61
C HIS A 411 -5.80 13.36 -15.09
N LEU A 412 -6.05 13.41 -13.77
CA LEU A 412 -7.29 12.88 -13.20
C LEU A 412 -8.39 13.94 -13.23
N SER A 413 -9.56 13.57 -13.76
CA SER A 413 -10.70 14.46 -13.86
C SER A 413 -11.05 15.11 -12.52
N THR A 414 -11.17 16.43 -12.55
CA THR A 414 -11.69 17.29 -11.48
C THR A 414 -13.14 17.70 -11.73
N ALA A 415 -13.73 17.25 -12.85
CA ALA A 415 -15.12 17.53 -13.18
C ALA A 415 -16.06 16.94 -12.13
N GLU A 416 -17.13 17.67 -11.82
CA GLU A 416 -18.09 17.27 -10.79
C GLU A 416 -18.67 15.87 -11.04
N ALA A 417 -19.00 15.55 -12.29
CA ALA A 417 -19.57 14.27 -12.72
C ALA A 417 -18.69 13.05 -12.36
N ASP A 418 -17.37 13.25 -12.29
CA ASP A 418 -16.40 12.19 -12.03
C ASP A 418 -15.97 12.09 -10.57
N ASN A 419 -16.54 12.91 -9.70
CA ASN A 419 -16.06 13.09 -8.34
C ASN A 419 -17.16 12.97 -7.29
N TYR A 420 -16.74 12.60 -6.09
CA TYR A 420 -17.58 12.64 -4.90
C TYR A 420 -17.56 14.04 -4.30
N VAL A 421 -18.58 14.35 -3.49
CA VAL A 421 -18.55 15.55 -2.66
C VAL A 421 -17.68 15.28 -1.44
N PHE A 422 -16.65 16.10 -1.26
CA PHE A 422 -15.85 16.11 -0.05
C PHE A 422 -16.45 17.07 0.98
N VAL A 423 -16.44 16.68 2.24
CA VAL A 423 -16.98 17.49 3.35
C VAL A 423 -16.02 17.46 4.54
N ILE A 424 -15.85 18.59 5.22
CA ILE A 424 -15.23 18.65 6.54
C ILE A 424 -16.32 18.49 7.60
N SER A 425 -16.08 17.63 8.58
CA SER A 425 -16.84 17.57 9.83
C SER A 425 -15.98 18.00 11.00
N THR A 426 -16.60 18.72 11.94
CA THR A 426 -16.02 18.95 13.27
C THR A 426 -16.79 18.18 14.34
N THR A 427 -16.40 18.33 15.61
CA THR A 427 -16.98 17.65 16.78
C THR A 427 -18.50 17.84 16.93
N ASP A 428 -19.05 18.91 16.38
CA ASP A 428 -20.49 19.21 16.34
C ASP A 428 -21.28 18.40 15.29
N LYS A 429 -20.59 17.57 14.49
CA LYS A 429 -21.15 16.83 13.35
C LYS A 429 -21.76 17.74 12.28
N GLU A 430 -21.30 18.99 12.19
CA GLU A 430 -21.62 19.84 11.04
C GLU A 430 -20.76 19.43 9.85
N PHE A 431 -21.39 19.10 8.72
CA PHE A 431 -20.71 18.70 7.48
C PHE A 431 -20.72 19.82 6.45
N THR A 432 -19.58 20.49 6.32
CA THR A 432 -19.36 21.62 5.42
C THR A 432 -18.70 21.15 4.13
N PRO A 433 -19.31 21.34 2.95
CA PRO A 433 -18.74 20.87 1.69
C PRO A 433 -17.53 21.70 1.27
N LEU A 434 -16.55 21.02 0.68
CA LEU A 434 -15.45 21.67 -0.03
C LEU A 434 -15.92 22.05 -1.44
N THR A 435 -15.42 23.16 -1.94
CA THR A 435 -15.63 23.62 -3.32
C THR A 435 -14.34 23.49 -4.11
N PHE A 436 -14.43 23.02 -5.35
CA PHE A 436 -13.27 22.97 -6.23
C PHE A 436 -12.89 24.39 -6.68
N ASN A 437 -11.63 24.74 -6.52
CA ASN A 437 -11.05 25.99 -7.00
C ASN A 437 -10.11 25.66 -8.17
N GLU A 438 -10.50 26.06 -9.38
CA GLU A 438 -9.71 25.82 -10.60
C GLU A 438 -8.31 26.44 -10.55
N GLY A 439 -8.18 27.62 -9.93
CA GLY A 439 -6.89 28.31 -9.82
C GLY A 439 -5.91 27.61 -8.87
N GLU A 440 -6.42 26.87 -7.88
CA GLU A 440 -5.62 26.09 -6.93
C GLU A 440 -5.50 24.62 -7.33
N GLY A 441 -6.31 24.14 -8.28
CA GLY A 441 -6.39 22.71 -8.61
C GLY A 441 -6.81 21.84 -7.42
N ALA A 442 -7.61 22.38 -6.50
CA ALA A 442 -7.91 21.76 -5.21
C ALA A 442 -9.37 21.91 -4.80
N TRP A 443 -9.91 20.92 -4.09
CA TRP A 443 -11.11 21.11 -3.28
C TRP A 443 -10.70 21.77 -1.98
N ALA A 444 -11.34 22.89 -1.63
CA ALA A 444 -11.01 23.63 -0.42
C ALA A 444 -12.25 24.12 0.35
N VAL A 445 -12.08 24.29 1.66
CA VAL A 445 -13.05 24.96 2.53
C VAL A 445 -12.30 25.67 3.66
N THR A 446 -12.77 26.86 4.03
CA THR A 446 -12.26 27.57 5.21
C THR A 446 -13.29 27.52 6.32
N ILE A 447 -12.93 26.88 7.44
CA ILE A 447 -13.79 26.79 8.63
C ILE A 447 -13.13 27.50 9.81
N PHE A 448 -13.94 27.84 10.82
CA PHE A 448 -13.44 28.29 12.11
C PHE A 448 -13.26 27.07 13.03
N THR A 449 -12.05 26.81 13.50
CA THR A 449 -11.75 25.61 14.27
C THR A 449 -12.40 25.65 15.66
N PRO A 450 -12.96 24.52 16.15
CA PRO A 450 -13.53 24.46 17.50
C PRO A 450 -12.44 24.54 18.58
N ARG A 451 -12.86 24.55 19.85
CA ARG A 451 -11.94 24.57 21.01
C ARG A 451 -11.20 23.25 21.22
N SER A 452 -11.80 22.14 20.80
CA SER A 452 -11.25 20.81 21.01
C SER A 452 -11.91 19.77 20.11
N GLY A 453 -11.33 18.58 20.10
CA GLY A 453 -11.81 17.44 19.33
C GLY A 453 -11.05 17.27 18.02
N ASP A 454 -11.68 16.58 17.09
CA ASP A 454 -11.08 16.23 15.80
C ASP A 454 -11.80 16.95 14.66
N ILE A 455 -11.05 17.24 13.60
CA ILE A 455 -11.58 17.65 12.31
C ILE A 455 -11.36 16.48 11.36
N THR A 456 -12.38 16.08 10.62
CA THR A 456 -12.28 14.94 9.70
C THR A 456 -12.83 15.31 8.33
N LEU A 457 -12.03 15.03 7.30
CA LEU A 457 -12.46 15.06 5.91
C LEU A 457 -13.16 13.74 5.58
N TYR A 458 -14.33 13.84 4.97
CA TYR A 458 -15.08 12.70 4.46
C TYR A 458 -15.36 12.84 2.96
N ALA A 459 -15.48 11.71 2.27
CA ALA A 459 -16.24 11.63 1.03
C ALA A 459 -17.67 11.17 1.30
N VAL A 460 -18.65 11.84 0.70
CA VAL A 460 -20.05 11.39 0.66
C VAL A 460 -20.15 10.29 -0.37
N THR A 461 -20.28 9.02 0.04
CA THR A 461 -20.21 7.88 -0.89
C THR A 461 -21.57 7.43 -1.40
N THR A 462 -22.63 7.59 -0.60
CA THR A 462 -23.98 7.26 -1.04
C THR A 462 -25.01 8.28 -0.58
N VAL A 463 -26.07 8.44 -1.37
CA VAL A 463 -27.29 9.17 -1.00
C VAL A 463 -28.49 8.31 -1.36
N SER A 464 -29.38 8.04 -0.40
CA SER A 464 -30.53 7.14 -0.59
C SER A 464 -30.13 5.77 -1.15
N ASN A 465 -29.02 5.21 -0.65
CA ASN A 465 -28.42 3.93 -1.08
C ASN A 465 -28.01 3.87 -2.56
N GLN A 466 -27.86 5.02 -3.22
CA GLN A 466 -27.28 5.14 -4.55
C GLN A 466 -25.90 5.76 -4.46
N ASP A 467 -25.00 5.39 -5.38
CA ASP A 467 -23.69 6.01 -5.53
C ASP A 467 -23.84 7.54 -5.64
N ALA A 468 -23.05 8.27 -4.86
CA ALA A 468 -23.08 9.73 -4.79
C ALA A 468 -22.05 10.40 -5.71
N LYS A 469 -21.32 9.64 -6.53
CA LYS A 469 -20.45 10.18 -7.57
C LYS A 469 -21.25 11.06 -8.54
N GLY A 470 -20.75 12.25 -8.85
CA GLY A 470 -21.46 13.21 -9.72
C GLY A 470 -22.61 13.97 -9.05
N LEU A 471 -22.82 13.80 -7.73
CA LEU A 471 -23.90 14.48 -6.99
C LEU A 471 -23.72 16.00 -6.96
N GLY A 472 -22.47 16.46 -6.85
CA GLY A 472 -22.14 17.88 -6.71
C GLY A 472 -22.53 18.52 -5.39
N VAL A 473 -21.95 19.68 -5.11
CA VAL A 473 -22.22 20.43 -3.87
C VAL A 473 -23.69 20.85 -3.80
N ALA A 474 -24.30 21.20 -4.93
CA ALA A 474 -25.72 21.56 -5.02
C ALA A 474 -26.62 20.36 -4.69
N GLY A 475 -26.33 19.18 -5.24
CA GLY A 475 -27.08 17.96 -4.96
C GLY A 475 -26.94 17.53 -3.50
N TYR A 476 -25.73 17.60 -2.96
CA TYR A 476 -25.46 17.36 -1.53
C TYR A 476 -26.27 18.30 -0.64
N THR A 477 -26.25 19.60 -0.91
CA THR A 477 -26.96 20.62 -0.13
C THR A 477 -28.47 20.38 -0.13
N LYS A 478 -29.05 19.96 -1.27
CA LYS A 478 -30.47 19.62 -1.37
C LYS A 478 -30.84 18.34 -0.61
N ALA A 479 -29.93 17.37 -0.54
CA ALA A 479 -30.13 16.10 0.13
C ALA A 479 -29.87 16.16 1.65
N ARG A 480 -28.99 17.06 2.10
CA ARG A 480 -28.57 17.21 3.50
C ARG A 480 -29.78 17.42 4.43
N GLY A 481 -29.86 16.61 5.49
CA GLY A 481 -30.96 16.62 6.46
C GLY A 481 -32.28 16.02 5.96
N ARG A 482 -32.33 15.49 4.72
CA ARG A 482 -33.57 14.96 4.10
C ARG A 482 -33.44 13.53 3.58
N LYS A 483 -32.22 13.14 3.19
CA LYS A 483 -31.92 11.80 2.65
C LYS A 483 -30.85 11.14 3.50
N ALA A 484 -30.95 9.81 3.67
CA ALA A 484 -29.90 9.01 4.27
C ALA A 484 -28.63 9.08 3.43
N MET A 485 -27.47 9.17 4.08
CA MET A 485 -26.15 9.26 3.44
C MET A 485 -25.15 8.32 4.13
N ALA A 486 -24.19 7.81 3.36
CA ALA A 486 -23.01 7.16 3.89
C ALA A 486 -21.75 7.99 3.61
N PHE A 487 -20.76 7.87 4.48
CA PHE A 487 -19.52 8.63 4.43
C PHE A 487 -18.33 7.69 4.62
N LYS A 488 -17.24 7.95 3.91
CA LYS A 488 -15.92 7.37 4.22
C LYS A 488 -15.02 8.46 4.78
N GLY A 489 -14.44 8.24 5.96
CA GLY A 489 -13.46 9.15 6.55
C GLY A 489 -12.13 9.01 5.83
N LEU A 490 -11.53 10.13 5.45
CA LEU A 490 -10.35 10.18 4.58
C LEU A 490 -9.12 10.72 5.30
N VAL A 491 -9.28 11.82 6.03
CA VAL A 491 -8.20 12.50 6.73
C VAL A 491 -8.71 12.99 8.08
N LYS A 492 -7.91 12.84 9.13
CA LYS A 492 -8.20 13.35 10.46
C LYS A 492 -7.07 14.24 10.98
N TRP A 493 -7.47 15.42 11.44
CA TRP A 493 -6.67 16.35 12.23
C TRP A 493 -7.19 16.39 13.66
N THR A 494 -6.32 16.74 14.60
CA THR A 494 -6.69 16.98 16.00
C THR A 494 -6.53 18.46 16.31
N ILE A 495 -7.48 19.03 17.03
CA ILE A 495 -7.35 20.40 17.55
C ILE A 495 -6.33 20.38 18.69
N ALA A 496 -5.35 21.27 18.60
CA ALA A 496 -4.38 21.50 19.65
C ALA A 496 -4.46 22.94 20.15
N HIS A 497 -4.18 23.11 21.45
CA HIS A 497 -3.98 24.41 22.05
C HIS A 497 -2.53 24.84 21.78
N LEU A 498 -2.31 25.33 20.56
CA LEU A 498 -1.01 25.78 20.07
C LEU A 498 -0.73 27.24 20.43
#